data_AF-L0DHP7-F1
#
_entry.id   AF-L0DHP7-F1
#
_cell.length_a   1.000
_cell.length_b   1.000
_cell.length_c   1.000
_cell.angle_alpha   90.00
_cell.angle_beta   90.00
_cell.angle_gamma   90.00
#
_symmetry.space_group_name_H-M   'P 1'
#
loop_
_entity.id
_entity.type
_entity.pdbx_description
1 polymer ?
#
loop_
_entity_poly.entity_id
_entity_poly.type
_entity_poly.pdbx_seq_one_letter_code
_entity_poly.pdbx_strand_id
1 'polypeptide(L)'
;MMPDDQLDQILLTFRDVDIPDGPPPEIVSRTLADLQREAPGPRLFSLHERIRTMPPIVRIAAALLIAAGTTGIVSVMTSGQKGPGIAFADAIEHVRAAHTITYTMRIGDDPTPFRVSRMEPGLIRTEMPGGGVNIMDRNRGKTLTLNPADKTATLIESKADVQAGGEDMIDKLRHFRGKPEQDLGEQVLDGRPARGFRLSAGGWSSVIWIETKTDLPIRMETKLNSGADGTKTVVFRDFVFDAPLDESLFRMTPPEGYKTQVIPLAMDQVPSVEKDLVDLFGEYAKRSGGRFPNDLQMPSLLDVLKEIKLTKAGLDEATNAWIAKVGKGIGLVWAMPTDSTPYYTGKGVQLGQADRPIFRYRPQGSKTYRVIYGDLTVKDEEPGQIPK
;
A
#
# COMPACT_ATOMS: atom_id res chain seq x y z
N MET A 1 -32.11 17.58 29.73
CA MET A 1 -32.38 16.99 31.06
C MET A 1 -33.83 16.57 31.02
N MET A 2 -34.10 15.27 30.80
CA MET A 2 -35.47 14.76 30.82
C MET A 2 -35.97 14.80 32.28
N PRO A 3 -37.26 15.08 32.53
CA PRO A 3 -37.82 15.02 33.88
C PRO A 3 -37.74 13.57 34.41
N ASP A 4 -37.29 13.39 35.65
CA ASP A 4 -37.11 12.08 36.31
C ASP A 4 -38.38 11.21 36.24
N ASP A 5 -39.55 11.82 36.20
CA ASP A 5 -40.85 11.15 36.10
C ASP A 5 -41.02 10.31 34.82
N GLN A 6 -40.32 10.64 33.73
CA GLN A 6 -40.37 9.84 32.49
C GLN A 6 -39.49 8.59 32.55
N LEU A 7 -38.41 8.62 33.35
CA LEU A 7 -37.50 7.48 33.50
C LEU A 7 -38.15 6.36 34.32
N ASP A 8 -38.87 6.74 35.38
CA ASP A 8 -39.59 5.81 36.24
C ASP A 8 -40.77 5.14 35.51
N GLN A 9 -41.44 5.87 34.62
CA GLN A 9 -42.54 5.33 33.81
C GLN A 9 -42.05 4.33 32.75
N ILE A 10 -40.85 4.54 32.19
CA ILE A 10 -40.21 3.61 31.25
C ILE A 10 -39.74 2.34 31.99
N LEU A 11 -39.16 2.47 33.19
CA LEU A 11 -38.71 1.33 33.98
C LEU A 11 -39.86 0.44 34.47
N LEU A 12 -41.03 1.01 34.75
CA LEU A 12 -42.24 0.25 35.07
C LEU A 12 -42.76 -0.55 33.86
N THR A 13 -42.64 0.00 32.65
CA THR A 13 -43.10 -0.66 31.42
C THR A 13 -42.25 -1.88 31.05
N PHE A 14 -40.98 -1.93 31.46
CA PHE A 14 -40.07 -3.05 31.20
C PHE A 14 -40.16 -4.20 32.21
N ARG A 15 -40.83 -4.01 33.35
CA ARG A 15 -40.99 -5.06 34.36
C ARG A 15 -42.13 -6.04 34.08
N ASP A 16 -43.07 -5.65 33.21
CA ASP A 16 -44.27 -6.45 32.86
C ASP A 16 -44.17 -7.13 31.48
N VAL A 17 -42.98 -7.16 30.87
CA VAL A 17 -42.77 -7.90 29.61
C VAL A 17 -42.53 -9.38 29.94
N ASP A 18 -43.56 -10.20 29.72
CA ASP A 18 -43.49 -11.65 29.81
C ASP A 18 -42.42 -12.18 28.84
N ILE A 19 -41.33 -12.73 29.39
CA ILE A 19 -40.27 -13.36 28.60
C ILE A 19 -40.79 -14.74 28.21
N PRO A 20 -40.94 -15.07 26.90
CA PRO A 20 -41.42 -16.39 26.51
C PRO A 20 -40.48 -17.47 27.04
N ASP A 21 -41.04 -18.49 27.68
CA ASP A 21 -40.28 -19.65 28.12
C ASP A 21 -39.52 -20.24 26.93
N GLY A 22 -38.22 -20.47 27.14
CA GLY A 22 -37.37 -21.14 26.17
C GLY A 22 -37.91 -22.54 25.82
N PRO A 23 -37.45 -23.14 24.71
CA PRO A 23 -37.91 -24.46 24.29
C PRO A 23 -37.71 -25.50 25.42
N PRO A 24 -38.64 -26.45 25.58
CA PRO A 24 -38.57 -27.45 26.65
C PRO A 24 -37.23 -28.18 26.67
N PRO A 25 -36.69 -28.51 27.87
CA PRO A 25 -35.40 -29.19 28.01
C PRO A 25 -35.30 -30.49 27.22
N GLU A 26 -36.42 -31.18 26.97
CA GLU A 26 -36.43 -32.40 26.17
C GLU A 26 -36.10 -32.14 24.69
N ILE A 27 -36.52 -31.00 24.14
CA ILE A 27 -36.23 -30.61 22.76
C ILE A 27 -34.74 -30.27 22.62
N VAL A 28 -34.19 -29.49 23.57
CA VAL A 28 -32.76 -29.15 23.59
C VAL A 28 -31.89 -30.41 23.69
N SER A 29 -32.27 -31.35 24.55
CA SER A 29 -31.56 -32.60 24.76
C SER A 29 -31.62 -33.52 23.53
N ARG A 30 -32.77 -33.59 22.87
CA ARG A 30 -32.96 -34.40 21.66
C ARG A 30 -32.19 -33.83 20.48
N THR A 31 -32.21 -32.51 20.29
CA THR A 31 -31.42 -31.83 19.25
C THR A 31 -29.92 -32.01 19.48
N LEU A 32 -29.45 -31.96 20.73
CA LEU A 32 -28.04 -32.25 21.06
C LEU A 32 -27.66 -33.72 20.78
N ALA A 33 -28.53 -34.67 21.11
CA ALA A 33 -28.30 -36.08 20.87
C ALA A 33 -28.29 -36.42 19.36
N ASP A 34 -29.13 -35.77 18.57
CA ASP A 34 -29.19 -35.96 17.12
C ASP A 34 -27.97 -35.33 16.42
N LEU A 35 -27.51 -34.15 16.87
CA LEU A 35 -26.26 -33.54 16.40
C LEU A 35 -25.01 -34.38 16.74
N GLN A 36 -25.02 -35.08 17.88
CA GLN A 36 -23.94 -35.99 18.27
C GLN A 36 -23.93 -37.30 17.48
N ARG A 37 -25.08 -37.74 16.95
CA ARG A 37 -25.19 -38.97 16.15
C ARG A 37 -24.79 -38.80 14.68
N GLU A 38 -24.85 -37.59 14.13
CA GLU A 38 -24.56 -37.32 12.71
C GLU A 38 -23.10 -37.00 12.37
N ALA A 39 -22.16 -37.07 13.32
CA ALA A 39 -20.75 -36.82 13.04
C ALA A 39 -19.95 -38.12 12.79
N PRO A 40 -19.61 -38.49 11.54
CA PRO A 40 -18.57 -39.48 11.30
C PRO A 40 -17.21 -38.84 11.61
N GLY A 41 -16.58 -39.25 12.72
CA GLY A 41 -15.26 -38.76 13.10
C GLY A 41 -14.15 -39.24 12.15
N PRO A 42 -13.15 -38.39 11.86
CA PRO A 42 -11.79 -38.83 11.60
C PRO A 42 -10.90 -38.57 12.82
N ARG A 43 -10.02 -39.54 13.07
CA ARG A 43 -9.02 -39.61 14.15
C ARG A 43 -8.37 -38.27 14.48
N LEU A 44 -8.42 -37.91 15.76
CA LEU A 44 -7.80 -36.70 16.33
C LEU A 44 -6.27 -36.82 16.29
N PHE A 45 -5.63 -36.07 15.38
CA PHE A 45 -4.31 -35.51 15.64
C PHE A 45 -4.52 -34.07 16.13
N SER A 46 -3.76 -33.65 17.15
CA SER A 46 -3.87 -32.29 17.67
C SER A 46 -3.52 -31.27 16.57
N LEU A 47 -4.38 -30.26 16.38
CA LEU A 47 -4.20 -29.21 15.36
C LEU A 47 -2.85 -28.48 15.51
N HIS A 48 -2.30 -28.43 16.73
CA HIS A 48 -1.03 -27.79 17.03
C HIS A 48 0.18 -28.58 16.46
N GLU A 49 0.13 -29.92 16.42
CA GLU A 49 1.20 -30.74 15.86
C GLU A 49 1.19 -30.76 14.32
N ARG A 50 -0.01 -30.65 13.73
CA ARG A 50 -0.17 -30.55 12.27
C ARG A 50 0.34 -29.22 11.69
N ILE A 51 0.21 -28.12 12.44
CA ILE A 51 0.68 -26.79 11.99
C ILE A 51 2.21 -26.66 12.05
N ARG A 52 2.89 -27.41 12.94
CA ARG A 52 4.36 -27.39 13.07
C ARG A 52 5.11 -28.16 11.99
N THR A 53 4.44 -29.08 11.30
CA THR A 53 5.07 -30.01 10.35
C THR A 53 4.87 -29.62 8.88
N MET A 54 4.18 -28.52 8.59
CA MET A 54 3.90 -28.08 7.22
C MET A 54 4.92 -27.06 6.69
N PRO A 55 5.27 -27.12 5.40
CA PRO A 55 6.12 -26.12 4.77
C PRO A 55 5.44 -24.73 4.78
N PRO A 56 6.22 -23.64 4.87
CA PRO A 56 5.73 -22.30 5.23
C PRO A 56 4.63 -21.73 4.32
N ILE A 57 4.57 -22.16 3.05
CA ILE A 57 3.58 -21.72 2.07
C ILE A 57 2.16 -22.23 2.39
N VAL A 58 2.01 -23.41 3.00
CA VAL A 58 0.68 -24.00 3.29
C VAL A 58 0.04 -23.39 4.54
N ARG A 59 0.86 -22.81 5.44
CA ARG A 59 0.39 -22.13 6.66
C ARG A 59 -0.42 -20.87 6.36
N ILE A 60 -0.16 -20.21 5.23
CA ILE A 60 -0.81 -18.96 4.81
C ILE A 60 -2.26 -19.22 4.32
N ALA A 61 -2.51 -20.33 3.63
CA ALA A 61 -3.83 -20.66 3.12
C ALA A 61 -4.80 -21.10 4.23
N ALA A 62 -4.30 -21.81 5.25
CA ALA A 62 -5.13 -22.31 6.35
C ALA A 62 -5.56 -21.21 7.34
N ALA A 63 -4.76 -20.16 7.52
CA ALA A 63 -5.11 -19.03 8.39
C ALA A 63 -6.18 -18.11 7.77
N LEU A 64 -6.20 -17.97 6.44
CA LEU A 64 -7.17 -17.12 5.73
C LEU A 64 -8.61 -17.67 5.72
N LEU A 65 -8.78 -18.99 5.85
CA LEU A 65 -10.12 -19.61 5.88
C LEU A 65 -10.82 -19.52 7.25
N ILE A 66 -10.10 -19.22 8.32
CA ILE A 66 -10.68 -19.09 9.68
C ILE A 66 -11.03 -17.63 9.99
N ALA A 67 -10.37 -16.65 9.36
CA ALA A 67 -10.58 -15.22 9.61
C ALA A 67 -11.89 -14.63 9.05
N ALA A 68 -12.64 -15.37 8.22
CA ALA A 68 -13.97 -14.94 7.75
C ALA A 68 -15.10 -15.23 8.75
N GLY A 69 -14.85 -16.04 9.80
CA GLY A 69 -15.89 -16.56 10.69
C GLY A 69 -16.03 -15.89 12.05
N THR A 70 -15.05 -15.10 12.52
CA THR A 70 -15.01 -14.67 13.94
C THR A 70 -15.03 -13.17 14.20
N THR A 71 -14.85 -12.31 13.19
CA THR A 71 -14.87 -10.83 13.36
C THR A 71 -16.26 -10.19 13.25
N GLY A 72 -17.32 -10.98 13.04
CA GLY A 72 -18.69 -10.49 12.87
C GLY A 72 -19.50 -10.19 14.15
N ILE A 73 -18.93 -10.32 15.35
CA ILE A 73 -19.74 -10.41 16.58
C ILE A 73 -19.94 -9.08 17.36
N VAL A 74 -19.28 -7.96 17.03
CA VAL A 74 -19.38 -6.76 17.90
C VAL A 74 -20.21 -5.57 17.33
N SER A 75 -20.85 -5.67 16.16
CA SER A 75 -21.71 -4.57 15.68
C SER A 75 -23.02 -5.02 15.04
N VAL A 76 -23.86 -5.76 15.78
CA VAL A 76 -25.19 -6.20 15.30
C VAL A 76 -26.37 -5.43 15.93
N MET A 77 -26.14 -4.39 16.75
CA MET A 77 -27.25 -3.77 17.50
C MET A 77 -27.68 -2.35 17.11
N THR A 78 -27.33 -1.81 15.93
CA THR A 78 -27.89 -0.51 15.45
C THR A 78 -28.14 -0.42 13.95
N SER A 79 -28.75 -1.43 13.32
CA SER A 79 -29.19 -1.32 11.92
C SER A 79 -30.58 -0.66 11.79
N GLY A 80 -30.70 0.57 12.29
CA GLY A 80 -31.67 1.54 11.75
C GLY A 80 -31.05 2.21 10.53
N GLN A 81 -31.85 2.72 9.58
CA GLN A 81 -31.34 3.44 8.40
C GLN A 81 -30.48 4.64 8.84
N LYS A 82 -29.16 4.45 8.93
CA LYS A 82 -28.21 5.52 9.21
C LYS A 82 -28.18 6.48 8.03
N GLY A 83 -28.21 7.78 8.31
CA GLY A 83 -28.04 8.80 7.29
C GLY A 83 -26.67 8.68 6.59
N PRO A 84 -26.51 9.13 5.33
CA PRO A 84 -25.29 8.90 4.55
C PRO A 84 -24.03 9.46 5.20
N GLY A 85 -24.15 10.61 5.88
CA GLY A 85 -23.04 11.23 6.60
C GLY A 85 -22.56 10.42 7.81
N ILE A 86 -23.45 9.64 8.45
CA ILE A 86 -23.12 8.79 9.59
C ILE A 86 -22.35 7.56 9.10
N ALA A 87 -22.85 6.88 8.05
CA ALA A 87 -22.16 5.72 7.46
C ALA A 87 -20.74 6.06 6.97
N PHE A 88 -20.56 7.25 6.39
CA PHE A 88 -19.23 7.72 6.01
C PHE A 88 -18.32 7.98 7.23
N ALA A 89 -18.83 8.66 8.26
CA ALA A 89 -18.06 8.98 9.45
C ALA A 89 -17.61 7.70 10.18
N ASP A 90 -18.52 6.76 10.38
CA ASP A 90 -18.26 5.47 11.03
C ASP A 90 -17.17 4.69 10.27
N ALA A 91 -17.25 4.64 8.94
CA ALA A 91 -16.24 3.97 8.12
C ALA A 91 -14.84 4.58 8.27
N ILE A 92 -14.73 5.92 8.27
CA ILE A 92 -13.44 6.58 8.45
C ILE A 92 -12.91 6.36 9.88
N GLU A 93 -13.77 6.32 10.90
CA GLU A 93 -13.36 5.95 12.26
C GLU A 93 -12.84 4.52 12.33
N HIS A 94 -13.47 3.55 11.64
CA HIS A 94 -12.95 2.19 11.54
C HIS A 94 -11.54 2.13 10.92
N VAL A 95 -11.29 2.90 9.86
CA VAL A 95 -9.94 2.97 9.24
C VAL A 95 -8.90 3.57 10.21
N ARG A 96 -9.31 4.54 11.04
CA ARG A 96 -8.44 5.19 12.04
C ARG A 96 -8.17 4.31 13.25
N ALA A 97 -9.17 3.58 13.73
CA ALA A 97 -9.07 2.74 14.92
C ALA A 97 -8.29 1.44 14.65
N ALA A 98 -8.27 0.96 13.41
CA ALA A 98 -7.65 -0.31 13.07
C ALA A 98 -6.12 -0.26 13.21
N HIS A 99 -5.56 -1.17 14.01
CA HIS A 99 -4.10 -1.28 14.18
C HIS A 99 -3.43 -2.13 13.11
N THR A 100 -4.18 -3.06 12.51
CA THR A 100 -3.73 -3.86 11.38
C THR A 100 -4.76 -3.81 10.26
N ILE A 101 -4.29 -3.77 9.02
CA ILE A 101 -5.17 -3.76 7.84
C ILE A 101 -4.52 -4.63 6.77
N THR A 102 -5.26 -5.56 6.19
CA THR A 102 -4.87 -6.22 4.93
C THR A 102 -5.82 -5.85 3.81
N TYR A 103 -5.33 -5.79 2.58
CA TYR A 103 -6.11 -5.55 1.38
C TYR A 103 -5.37 -5.99 0.12
N THR A 104 -6.10 -6.13 -0.98
CA THR A 104 -5.53 -6.30 -2.32
C THR A 104 -5.53 -4.97 -3.06
N MET A 105 -4.51 -4.73 -3.88
CA MET A 105 -4.39 -3.55 -4.71
C MET A 105 -4.12 -3.96 -6.16
N ARG A 106 -4.85 -3.37 -7.10
CA ARG A 106 -4.72 -3.64 -8.53
C ARG A 106 -4.53 -2.32 -9.28
N ILE A 107 -3.61 -2.29 -10.25
CA ILE A 107 -3.28 -1.09 -11.02
C ILE A 107 -3.66 -1.32 -12.48
N GLY A 108 -4.48 -0.44 -13.06
CA GLY A 108 -4.92 -0.55 -14.45
C GLY A 108 -5.74 -1.81 -14.69
N ASP A 109 -5.37 -2.59 -15.71
CA ASP A 109 -6.03 -3.86 -16.09
C ASP A 109 -5.20 -5.10 -15.72
N ASP A 110 -4.16 -4.96 -14.89
CA ASP A 110 -3.35 -6.10 -14.44
C ASP A 110 -4.25 -7.11 -13.70
N PRO A 111 -4.27 -8.39 -14.10
CA PRO A 111 -5.10 -9.40 -13.45
C PRO A 111 -4.55 -9.84 -12.08
N THR A 112 -3.27 -9.61 -11.80
CA THR A 112 -2.63 -10.09 -10.57
C THR A 112 -2.52 -8.96 -9.55
N PRO A 113 -3.20 -9.04 -8.40
CA PRO A 113 -3.15 -7.97 -7.42
C PRO A 113 -1.86 -8.03 -6.59
N PHE A 114 -1.43 -6.86 -6.14
CA PHE A 114 -0.55 -6.73 -4.99
C PHE A 114 -1.32 -7.12 -3.73
N ARG A 115 -0.67 -7.81 -2.80
CA ARG A 115 -1.23 -8.07 -1.47
C ARG A 115 -0.52 -7.18 -0.47
N VAL A 116 -1.28 -6.42 0.30
CA VAL A 116 -0.73 -5.47 1.26
C VAL A 116 -1.17 -5.84 2.66
N SER A 117 -0.21 -5.87 3.58
CA SER A 117 -0.42 -6.02 5.01
C SER A 117 0.17 -4.81 5.72
N ARG A 118 -0.57 -4.25 6.67
CA ARG A 118 -0.18 -3.10 7.48
C ARG A 118 -0.29 -3.42 8.94
N MET A 119 0.65 -2.92 9.72
CA MET A 119 0.66 -3.02 11.17
C MET A 119 1.21 -1.72 11.75
N GLU A 120 0.50 -1.18 12.72
CA GLU A 120 0.99 -0.02 13.44
C GLU A 120 2.13 -0.38 14.41
N PRO A 121 3.10 0.54 14.61
CA PRO A 121 3.22 1.83 13.94
C PRO A 121 4.08 1.71 12.66
N GLY A 122 3.52 2.11 11.51
CA GLY A 122 4.31 2.37 10.28
C GLY A 122 4.92 1.17 9.55
N LEU A 123 4.52 -0.07 9.87
CA LEU A 123 4.99 -1.28 9.20
C LEU A 123 4.08 -1.63 8.01
N ILE A 124 4.68 -1.82 6.85
CA ILE A 124 3.96 -2.17 5.61
C ILE A 124 4.69 -3.29 4.91
N ARG A 125 3.95 -4.32 4.49
CA ARG A 125 4.44 -5.39 3.64
C ARG A 125 3.61 -5.42 2.37
N THR A 126 4.27 -5.37 1.22
CA THR A 126 3.65 -5.49 -0.10
C THR A 126 4.23 -6.69 -0.82
N GLU A 127 3.39 -7.65 -1.14
CA GLU A 127 3.73 -8.78 -2.01
C GLU A 127 3.28 -8.46 -3.42
N MET A 128 4.21 -8.53 -4.36
CA MET A 128 4.03 -8.15 -5.75
C MET A 128 3.70 -9.38 -6.60
N PRO A 129 2.98 -9.19 -7.71
CA PRO A 129 2.93 -10.19 -8.78
C PRO A 129 4.34 -10.66 -9.16
N GLY A 130 4.54 -11.97 -9.34
CA GLY A 130 5.85 -12.55 -9.62
C GLY A 130 6.71 -12.88 -8.39
N GLY A 131 6.19 -12.65 -7.17
CA GLY A 131 6.77 -13.16 -5.92
C GLY A 131 7.77 -12.23 -5.23
N GLY A 132 8.04 -11.04 -5.78
CA GLY A 132 8.81 -10.02 -5.10
C GLY A 132 8.09 -9.51 -3.84
N VAL A 133 8.85 -9.16 -2.80
CA VAL A 133 8.30 -8.66 -1.54
C VAL A 133 8.99 -7.36 -1.15
N ASN A 134 8.22 -6.36 -0.76
CA ASN A 134 8.72 -5.12 -0.19
C ASN A 134 8.21 -4.99 1.25
N ILE A 135 9.10 -4.74 2.20
CA ILE A 135 8.78 -4.49 3.60
C ILE A 135 9.30 -3.10 3.94
N MET A 136 8.48 -2.27 4.56
CA MET A 136 8.77 -0.90 4.94
C MET A 136 8.51 -0.70 6.44
N ASP A 137 9.44 -0.02 7.10
CA ASP A 137 9.35 0.48 8.46
C ASP A 137 9.59 1.97 8.37
N ARG A 138 8.47 2.70 8.28
CA ARG A 138 8.50 4.14 8.06
C ARG A 138 9.12 4.90 9.23
N ASN A 139 8.89 4.42 10.44
CA ASN A 139 9.40 5.06 11.65
C ASN A 139 10.92 4.98 11.73
N ARG A 140 11.51 3.90 11.20
CA ARG A 140 12.97 3.71 11.18
C ARG A 140 13.61 4.07 9.84
N GLY A 141 12.85 4.55 8.87
CA GLY A 141 13.35 4.88 7.53
C GLY A 141 13.93 3.67 6.79
N LYS A 142 13.39 2.46 7.01
CA LYS A 142 13.94 1.23 6.40
C LYS A 142 13.00 0.65 5.36
N THR A 143 13.56 0.22 4.24
CA THR A 143 12.86 -0.55 3.21
C THR A 143 13.68 -1.77 2.85
N LEU A 144 13.13 -2.97 3.06
CA LEU A 144 13.71 -4.24 2.63
C LEU A 144 12.96 -4.77 1.41
N THR A 145 13.65 -4.90 0.29
CA THR A 145 13.12 -5.57 -0.90
C THR A 145 13.74 -6.96 -1.01
N LEU A 146 12.89 -7.98 -1.14
CA LEU A 146 13.26 -9.37 -1.31
C LEU A 146 12.87 -9.83 -2.71
N ASN A 147 13.79 -10.51 -3.38
CA ASN A 147 13.52 -11.29 -4.58
C ASN A 147 13.76 -12.78 -4.26
N PRO A 148 12.68 -13.54 -3.98
CA PRO A 148 12.82 -14.95 -3.61
C PRO A 148 13.36 -15.86 -4.72
N ALA A 149 13.14 -15.51 -6.00
CA ALA A 149 13.61 -16.32 -7.12
C ALA A 149 15.15 -16.36 -7.15
N ASP A 150 15.78 -15.20 -6.94
CA ASP A 150 17.23 -15.06 -6.98
C ASP A 150 17.89 -15.16 -5.59
N LYS A 151 17.07 -15.26 -4.53
CA LYS A 151 17.48 -15.16 -3.12
C LYS A 151 18.35 -13.92 -2.88
N THR A 152 17.90 -12.77 -3.37
CA THR A 152 18.56 -11.49 -3.13
C THR A 152 17.71 -10.59 -2.26
N ALA A 153 18.38 -9.82 -1.41
CA ALA A 153 17.78 -8.87 -0.50
C ALA A 153 18.47 -7.52 -0.65
N THR A 154 17.70 -6.45 -0.82
CA THR A 154 18.20 -5.08 -0.82
C THR A 154 17.60 -4.35 0.36
N LEU A 155 18.43 -3.97 1.33
CA LEU A 155 18.03 -3.15 2.46
C LEU A 155 18.42 -1.70 2.19
N ILE A 156 17.44 -0.83 2.15
CA ILE A 156 17.60 0.61 2.02
C ILE A 156 17.37 1.23 3.40
N GLU A 157 18.33 2.04 3.86
CA GLU A 157 18.25 2.75 5.14
C GLU A 157 18.34 4.26 4.91
N SER A 158 17.28 5.01 5.22
CA SER A 158 17.27 6.46 5.22
C SER A 158 17.35 7.01 6.66
N LYS A 159 17.91 8.22 6.83
CA LYS A 159 17.75 8.95 8.09
C LYS A 159 16.27 9.32 8.26
N ALA A 160 15.78 9.26 9.50
CA ALA A 160 14.35 9.29 9.86
C ALA A 160 13.54 10.50 9.31
N ASP A 161 14.18 11.61 8.93
CA ASP A 161 13.53 12.78 8.33
C ASP A 161 13.31 12.68 6.82
N VAL A 162 13.86 11.65 6.18
CA VAL A 162 13.53 11.30 4.81
C VAL A 162 12.29 10.41 4.87
N GLN A 163 11.11 11.02 4.95
CA GLN A 163 9.86 10.34 4.58
C GLN A 163 9.91 10.01 3.09
N ALA A 164 10.72 9.02 2.72
CA ALA A 164 10.78 8.47 1.37
C ALA A 164 9.42 7.83 1.09
N GLY A 165 8.59 8.55 0.33
CA GLY A 165 7.19 8.21 0.11
C GLY A 165 6.30 8.91 1.12
N GLY A 166 5.71 10.04 0.70
CA GLY A 166 4.67 10.73 1.47
C GLY A 166 3.46 9.82 1.77
N GLU A 167 2.43 10.40 2.38
CA GLU A 167 1.21 9.66 2.76
C GLU A 167 0.68 8.78 1.63
N ASP A 168 0.51 7.50 1.92
CA ASP A 168 -0.22 6.63 1.02
C ASP A 168 -1.72 6.76 1.20
N MET A 169 -2.49 6.01 0.42
CA MET A 169 -3.94 6.17 0.39
C MET A 169 -4.62 5.83 1.73
N ILE A 170 -4.11 4.87 2.50
CA ILE A 170 -4.69 4.53 3.80
C ILE A 170 -4.37 5.63 4.81
N ASP A 171 -3.17 6.18 4.79
CA ASP A 171 -2.81 7.33 5.64
C ASP A 171 -3.70 8.55 5.33
N LYS A 172 -3.92 8.82 4.03
CA LYS A 172 -4.82 9.90 3.58
C LYS A 172 -6.24 9.71 4.09
N LEU A 173 -6.77 8.48 4.07
CA LEU A 173 -8.08 8.18 4.65
C LEU A 173 -8.09 8.39 6.17
N ARG A 174 -7.06 7.92 6.87
CA ARG A 174 -6.93 8.11 8.33
C ARG A 174 -6.87 9.58 8.70
N HIS A 175 -6.18 10.41 7.92
CA HIS A 175 -6.06 11.85 8.15
C HIS A 175 -7.18 12.68 7.53
N PHE A 176 -8.06 12.09 6.72
CA PHE A 176 -9.21 12.79 6.16
C PHE A 176 -10.11 13.29 7.30
N ARG A 177 -10.39 14.60 7.36
CA ARG A 177 -11.29 15.23 8.35
C ARG A 177 -12.50 15.91 7.71
N GLY A 178 -12.60 15.87 6.37
CA GLY A 178 -13.65 16.52 5.62
C GLY A 178 -14.97 15.75 5.60
N LYS A 179 -15.94 16.31 4.88
CA LYS A 179 -17.15 15.60 4.43
C LYS A 179 -16.90 15.06 3.02
N PRO A 180 -17.59 13.99 2.58
CA PRO A 180 -17.51 13.56 1.20
C PRO A 180 -17.98 14.69 0.27
N GLU A 181 -17.31 14.86 -0.86
CA GLU A 181 -17.67 15.83 -1.90
C GLU A 181 -19.01 15.48 -2.53
N GLN A 182 -19.25 14.18 -2.73
CA GLN A 182 -20.45 13.66 -3.35
C GLN A 182 -20.85 12.31 -2.74
N ASP A 183 -22.14 12.14 -2.47
CA ASP A 183 -22.77 10.85 -2.22
C ASP A 183 -23.15 10.23 -3.58
N LEU A 184 -22.62 9.04 -3.87
CA LEU A 184 -22.82 8.34 -5.14
C LEU A 184 -24.03 7.38 -5.08
N GLY A 185 -24.69 7.29 -3.93
CA GLY A 185 -25.81 6.39 -3.71
C GLY A 185 -25.40 4.94 -3.47
N GLU A 186 -26.38 4.06 -3.50
CA GLU A 186 -26.22 2.64 -3.20
C GLU A 186 -25.95 1.82 -4.48
N GLN A 187 -25.08 0.83 -4.34
CA GLN A 187 -24.74 -0.14 -5.38
C GLN A 187 -24.42 -1.49 -4.74
N VAL A 188 -24.73 -2.58 -5.45
CA VAL A 188 -24.29 -3.92 -5.05
C VAL A 188 -22.91 -4.18 -5.66
N LEU A 189 -21.90 -4.43 -4.83
CA LEU A 189 -20.54 -4.78 -5.23
C LEU A 189 -20.22 -6.18 -4.74
N ASP A 190 -19.92 -7.10 -5.66
CA ASP A 190 -19.53 -8.48 -5.33
C ASP A 190 -20.54 -9.17 -4.39
N GLY A 191 -21.84 -8.90 -4.59
CA GLY A 191 -22.95 -9.41 -3.76
C GLY A 191 -23.21 -8.65 -2.45
N ARG A 192 -22.42 -7.61 -2.14
CA ARG A 192 -22.51 -6.82 -0.91
C ARG A 192 -23.16 -5.46 -1.19
N PRO A 193 -24.26 -5.09 -0.51
CA PRO A 193 -24.85 -3.76 -0.64
C PRO A 193 -23.90 -2.72 -0.04
N ALA A 194 -23.57 -1.70 -0.82
CA ALA A 194 -22.63 -0.67 -0.43
C ALA A 194 -23.08 0.71 -0.88
N ARG A 195 -22.68 1.74 -0.14
CA ARG A 195 -22.87 3.14 -0.50
C ARG A 195 -21.55 3.78 -0.90
N GLY A 196 -21.55 4.50 -2.02
CA GLY A 196 -20.36 5.12 -2.58
C GLY A 196 -20.23 6.58 -2.17
N PHE A 197 -19.01 7.03 -1.90
CA PHE A 197 -18.69 8.42 -1.60
C PHE A 197 -17.47 8.88 -2.40
N ARG A 198 -17.55 10.06 -3.02
CA ARG A 198 -16.38 10.72 -3.61
C ARG A 198 -15.70 11.58 -2.56
N LEU A 199 -14.40 11.39 -2.43
CA LEU A 199 -13.52 12.16 -1.56
C LEU A 199 -12.59 12.98 -2.42
N SER A 200 -12.36 14.23 -2.01
CA SER A 200 -11.31 15.07 -2.56
C SER A 200 -10.71 15.93 -1.44
N ALA A 201 -9.39 15.97 -1.38
CA ALA A 201 -8.63 16.85 -0.49
C ALA A 201 -7.21 16.99 -1.05
N GLY A 202 -6.53 18.12 -0.84
CA GLY A 202 -5.09 18.24 -1.14
C GLY A 202 -4.64 17.76 -2.53
N GLY A 203 -5.46 17.95 -3.57
CA GLY A 203 -5.16 17.53 -4.95
C GLY A 203 -5.33 16.03 -5.24
N TRP A 204 -5.76 15.20 -4.29
CA TRP A 204 -6.16 13.81 -4.56
C TRP A 204 -7.67 13.67 -4.62
N SER A 205 -8.14 12.71 -5.42
CA SER A 205 -9.55 12.34 -5.53
C SER A 205 -9.68 10.81 -5.55
N SER A 206 -10.62 10.30 -4.77
CA SER A 206 -10.92 8.86 -4.70
C SER A 206 -12.41 8.62 -4.52
N VAL A 207 -12.83 7.41 -4.85
CA VAL A 207 -14.16 6.88 -4.50
C VAL A 207 -13.97 5.79 -3.46
N ILE A 208 -14.73 5.85 -2.37
CA ILE A 208 -14.80 4.80 -1.34
C ILE A 208 -16.21 4.20 -1.34
N TRP A 209 -16.29 2.89 -1.25
CA TRP A 209 -17.54 2.14 -1.13
C TRP A 209 -17.58 1.45 0.23
N ILE A 210 -18.65 1.73 0.98
CA ILE A 210 -18.84 1.29 2.37
C ILE A 210 -20.01 0.32 2.41
N GLU A 211 -19.82 -0.87 2.98
CA GLU A 211 -20.91 -1.84 3.12
C GLU A 211 -21.94 -1.37 4.13
N THR A 212 -23.22 -1.41 3.76
CA THR A 212 -24.31 -0.84 4.55
C THR A 212 -24.63 -1.61 5.85
N LYS A 213 -24.12 -2.84 5.98
CA LYS A 213 -24.35 -3.69 7.17
C LYS A 213 -23.25 -3.55 8.22
N THR A 214 -22.02 -3.34 7.79
CA THR A 214 -20.84 -3.36 8.67
C THR A 214 -20.23 -1.99 8.86
N ASP A 215 -20.64 -1.00 8.06
CA ASP A 215 -20.03 0.33 7.97
C ASP A 215 -18.53 0.27 7.64
N LEU A 216 -18.06 -0.84 7.05
CA LEU A 216 -16.66 -1.01 6.66
C LEU A 216 -16.43 -0.69 5.18
N PRO A 217 -15.30 -0.05 4.83
CA PRO A 217 -14.87 0.05 3.44
C PRO A 217 -14.67 -1.33 2.81
N ILE A 218 -15.26 -1.53 1.63
CA ILE A 218 -15.12 -2.79 0.86
C ILE A 218 -14.40 -2.61 -0.46
N ARG A 219 -14.39 -1.38 -0.98
CA ARG A 219 -13.68 -1.02 -2.20
C ARG A 219 -13.28 0.44 -2.15
N MET A 220 -12.10 0.74 -2.67
CA MET A 220 -11.67 2.11 -2.92
C MET A 220 -11.02 2.20 -4.30
N GLU A 221 -11.22 3.33 -4.96
CA GLU A 221 -10.68 3.60 -6.28
C GLU A 221 -10.03 4.97 -6.31
N THR A 222 -8.86 5.05 -6.92
CA THR A 222 -8.20 6.33 -7.18
C THR A 222 -7.60 6.32 -8.57
N LYS A 223 -7.24 7.52 -9.06
CA LYS A 223 -6.58 7.71 -10.34
C LYS A 223 -5.10 7.99 -10.09
N LEU A 224 -4.24 7.11 -10.58
CA LEU A 224 -2.80 7.29 -10.58
C LEU A 224 -2.37 7.77 -11.96
N ASN A 225 -1.69 8.91 -12.04
CA ASN A 225 -1.07 9.34 -13.28
C ASN A 225 0.18 8.48 -13.54
N SER A 226 0.13 7.63 -14.56
CA SER A 226 1.19 6.68 -14.93
C SER A 226 2.05 7.20 -16.09
N GLY A 227 2.22 8.53 -16.21
CA GLY A 227 3.09 9.15 -17.20
C GLY A 227 2.63 8.84 -18.63
N ALA A 228 3.49 8.18 -19.42
CA ALA A 228 3.24 7.85 -20.82
C ALA A 228 1.98 7.00 -21.07
N ASP A 229 1.57 6.18 -20.10
CA ASP A 229 0.38 5.32 -20.19
C ASP A 229 -0.93 6.05 -19.79
N GLY A 230 -0.83 7.35 -19.50
CA GLY A 230 -1.95 8.16 -19.03
C GLY A 230 -2.39 7.81 -17.61
N THR A 231 -3.65 8.12 -17.29
CA THR A 231 -4.19 7.89 -15.94
C THR A 231 -4.71 6.47 -15.79
N LYS A 232 -4.14 5.70 -14.85
CA LYS A 232 -4.60 4.36 -14.49
C LYS A 232 -5.48 4.40 -13.26
N THR A 233 -6.54 3.59 -13.24
CA THR A 233 -7.32 3.37 -12.02
C THR A 233 -6.56 2.40 -11.11
N VAL A 234 -6.41 2.75 -9.84
CA VAL A 234 -5.93 1.84 -8.80
C VAL A 234 -7.13 1.45 -7.95
N VAL A 235 -7.36 0.15 -7.84
CA VAL A 235 -8.50 -0.43 -7.12
C VAL A 235 -7.98 -1.17 -5.89
N PHE A 236 -8.52 -0.83 -4.73
CA PHE A 236 -8.24 -1.46 -3.45
C PHE A 236 -9.48 -2.24 -3.01
N ARG A 237 -9.30 -3.50 -2.61
CA ARG A 237 -10.39 -4.45 -2.30
C ARG A 237 -9.97 -5.39 -1.19
N ASP A 238 -10.91 -6.25 -0.78
CA ASP A 238 -10.68 -7.34 0.18
C ASP A 238 -10.10 -6.84 1.52
N PHE A 239 -10.61 -5.70 1.99
CA PHE A 239 -10.18 -5.11 3.24
C PHE A 239 -10.51 -6.03 4.43
N VAL A 240 -9.52 -6.26 5.27
CA VAL A 240 -9.68 -6.88 6.59
C VAL A 240 -9.04 -5.97 7.61
N PHE A 241 -9.89 -5.33 8.42
CA PHE A 241 -9.49 -4.49 9.55
C PHE A 241 -9.22 -5.36 10.78
N ASP A 242 -8.25 -4.95 11.59
CA ASP A 242 -7.76 -5.68 12.76
C ASP A 242 -7.42 -7.15 12.46
N ALA A 243 -6.84 -7.37 11.28
CA ALA A 243 -6.37 -8.67 10.84
C ALA A 243 -5.31 -9.23 11.84
N PRO A 244 -5.40 -10.52 12.23
CA PRO A 244 -4.42 -11.15 13.11
C PRO A 244 -3.12 -11.40 12.34
N LEU A 245 -2.26 -10.38 12.30
CA LEU A 245 -0.97 -10.42 11.60
C LEU A 245 0.16 -10.78 12.56
N ASP A 246 1.03 -11.68 12.11
CA ASP A 246 2.27 -12.01 12.80
C ASP A 246 3.33 -10.93 12.52
N GLU A 247 3.91 -10.35 13.58
CA GLU A 247 4.98 -9.33 13.48
C GLU A 247 6.18 -9.82 12.65
N SER A 248 6.43 -11.13 12.60
CA SER A 248 7.52 -11.71 11.82
C SER A 248 7.41 -11.47 10.32
N LEU A 249 6.21 -11.17 9.80
CA LEU A 249 5.99 -10.80 8.41
C LEU A 249 6.70 -9.50 8.01
N PHE A 250 7.00 -8.65 9.01
CA PHE A 250 7.57 -7.31 8.84
C PHE A 250 9.05 -7.23 9.26
N ARG A 251 9.72 -8.37 9.46
CA ARG A 251 11.14 -8.39 9.81
C ARG A 251 11.99 -7.69 8.75
N MET A 252 12.81 -6.75 9.21
CA MET A 252 13.81 -6.05 8.39
C MET A 252 15.13 -6.81 8.23
N THR A 253 15.22 -8.01 8.80
CA THR A 253 16.35 -8.90 8.62
C THR A 253 16.10 -9.77 7.39
N PRO A 254 16.99 -9.76 6.38
CA PRO A 254 16.91 -10.68 5.26
C PRO A 254 16.82 -12.14 5.72
N PRO A 255 16.01 -12.99 5.06
CA PRO A 255 15.96 -14.41 5.40
C PRO A 255 17.31 -15.11 5.21
N GLU A 256 17.51 -16.20 5.94
CA GLU A 256 18.73 -17.01 5.81
C GLU A 256 18.94 -17.49 4.36
N GLY A 257 20.19 -17.42 3.90
CA GLY A 257 20.57 -17.80 2.54
C GLY A 257 20.32 -16.73 1.47
N TYR A 258 19.84 -15.54 1.84
CA TYR A 258 19.74 -14.41 0.92
C TYR A 258 21.07 -13.67 0.80
N LYS A 259 21.47 -13.34 -0.43
CA LYS A 259 22.56 -12.41 -0.72
C LYS A 259 22.05 -11.00 -0.45
N THR A 260 22.65 -10.32 0.53
CA THR A 260 22.17 -9.01 0.99
C THR A 260 23.05 -7.89 0.49
N GLN A 261 22.42 -6.85 -0.07
CA GLN A 261 23.03 -5.56 -0.33
C GLN A 261 22.39 -4.51 0.59
N VAL A 262 23.20 -3.71 1.26
CA VAL A 262 22.72 -2.57 2.05
C VAL A 262 23.06 -1.29 1.28
N ILE A 263 22.05 -0.46 1.05
CA ILE A 263 22.18 0.83 0.39
C ILE A 263 21.85 1.91 1.44
N PRO A 264 22.87 2.54 2.06
CA PRO A 264 22.62 3.70 2.91
C PRO A 264 22.18 4.89 2.05
N LEU A 265 20.96 5.39 2.27
CA LEU A 265 20.49 6.68 1.77
C LEU A 265 20.97 7.76 2.75
N ALA A 266 22.27 8.07 2.68
CA ALA A 266 22.84 9.18 3.41
C ALA A 266 22.66 10.46 2.56
N MET A 267 21.63 11.26 2.89
CA MET A 267 21.35 12.55 2.23
C MET A 267 22.42 13.63 2.53
N ASP A 268 23.42 13.32 3.36
CA ASP A 268 24.59 14.18 3.60
C ASP A 268 25.62 14.13 2.45
N GLN A 269 25.36 13.34 1.40
CA GLN A 269 26.17 13.30 0.18
C GLN A 269 25.42 13.84 -1.06
N VAL A 270 24.82 15.03 -0.97
CA VAL A 270 24.24 15.75 -2.13
C VAL A 270 25.15 15.77 -3.38
N PRO A 271 26.50 15.88 -3.27
CA PRO A 271 27.39 15.74 -4.44
C PRO A 271 27.42 14.32 -5.04
N SER A 272 27.19 13.27 -4.25
CA SER A 272 27.05 11.89 -4.74
C SER A 272 25.73 11.69 -5.50
N VAL A 273 24.66 12.39 -5.09
CA VAL A 273 23.32 12.26 -5.70
C VAL A 273 23.32 12.77 -7.13
N GLU A 274 23.92 13.95 -7.34
CA GLU A 274 24.04 14.56 -8.65
C GLU A 274 24.89 13.71 -9.59
N LYS A 275 26.00 13.17 -9.08
CA LYS A 275 26.85 12.24 -9.83
C LYS A 275 26.11 10.96 -10.20
N ASP A 276 25.38 10.35 -9.27
CA ASP A 276 24.62 9.12 -9.53
C ASP A 276 23.51 9.33 -10.57
N LEU A 277 22.84 10.51 -10.55
CA LEU A 277 21.85 10.88 -11.56
C LEU A 277 22.47 11.15 -12.93
N VAL A 278 23.60 11.86 -12.98
CA VAL A 278 24.37 12.07 -14.22
C VAL A 278 24.84 10.74 -14.80
N ASP A 279 25.36 9.84 -13.96
CA ASP A 279 25.78 8.49 -14.37
C ASP A 279 24.59 7.67 -14.90
N LEU A 280 23.45 7.71 -14.22
CA LEU A 280 22.20 7.08 -14.67
C LEU A 280 21.78 7.58 -16.05
N PHE A 281 21.70 8.91 -16.24
CA PHE A 281 21.30 9.51 -17.51
C PHE A 281 22.30 9.22 -18.62
N GLY A 282 23.59 9.26 -18.32
CA GLY A 282 24.64 8.91 -19.28
C GLY A 282 24.61 7.45 -19.69
N GLU A 283 24.41 6.51 -18.75
CA GLU A 283 24.30 5.08 -19.07
C GLU A 283 23.00 4.76 -19.83
N TYR A 284 21.88 5.41 -19.48
CA TYR A 284 20.63 5.30 -20.24
C TYR A 284 20.80 5.80 -21.67
N ALA A 285 21.37 7.01 -21.85
CA ALA A 285 21.61 7.60 -23.16
C ALA A 285 22.53 6.73 -24.03
N LYS A 286 23.58 6.12 -23.45
CA LYS A 286 24.44 5.18 -24.18
C LYS A 286 23.67 3.98 -24.74
N ARG A 287 22.71 3.44 -23.98
CA ARG A 287 21.92 2.26 -24.37
C ARG A 287 20.77 2.60 -25.31
N SER A 288 20.23 3.82 -25.23
CA SER A 288 19.07 4.27 -26.01
C SER A 288 19.41 4.92 -27.35
N GLY A 289 20.71 4.98 -27.72
CA GLY A 289 21.18 5.71 -28.91
C GLY A 289 21.14 7.23 -28.74
N GLY A 290 21.38 7.73 -27.52
CA GLY A 290 21.49 9.14 -27.19
C GLY A 290 20.21 9.77 -26.63
N ARG A 291 19.13 9.01 -26.43
CA ARG A 291 17.87 9.55 -25.87
C ARG A 291 17.86 9.50 -24.35
N PHE A 292 17.32 10.52 -23.70
CA PHE A 292 16.99 10.45 -22.27
C PHE A 292 15.63 9.75 -22.03
N PRO A 293 15.35 9.26 -20.81
CA PRO A 293 14.09 8.59 -20.51
C PRO A 293 12.89 9.54 -20.67
N ASN A 294 11.70 8.99 -20.94
CA ASN A 294 10.50 9.82 -21.07
C ASN A 294 10.04 10.40 -19.72
N ASP A 295 10.28 9.65 -18.64
CA ASP A 295 10.06 10.05 -17.26
C ASP A 295 10.95 9.20 -16.33
N LEU A 296 10.96 9.52 -15.04
CA LEU A 296 11.76 8.79 -14.04
C LEU A 296 11.00 7.62 -13.39
N GLN A 297 9.94 7.13 -14.04
CA GLN A 297 9.24 5.94 -13.55
C GLN A 297 10.01 4.68 -13.93
N MET A 298 9.92 3.66 -13.08
CA MET A 298 10.62 2.38 -13.29
C MET A 298 10.35 1.76 -14.68
N PRO A 299 9.12 1.73 -15.22
CA PRO A 299 8.90 1.21 -16.58
C PRO A 299 9.69 1.97 -17.65
N SER A 300 9.61 3.30 -17.69
CA SER A 300 10.33 4.15 -18.66
C SER A 300 11.85 4.04 -18.55
N LEU A 301 12.35 3.85 -17.33
CA LEU A 301 13.78 3.67 -17.08
C LEU A 301 14.26 2.30 -17.52
N LEU A 302 13.44 1.25 -17.40
CA LEU A 302 13.80 -0.09 -17.86
C LEU A 302 13.54 -0.31 -19.37
N ASP A 303 12.92 0.65 -20.08
CA ASP A 303 12.62 0.53 -21.52
C ASP A 303 13.86 0.25 -22.38
N VAL A 304 15.03 0.76 -21.99
CA VAL A 304 16.30 0.52 -22.71
C VAL A 304 16.78 -0.93 -22.61
N LEU A 305 16.16 -1.74 -21.75
CA LEU A 305 16.48 -3.16 -21.61
C LEU A 305 15.58 -4.06 -22.46
N LYS A 306 14.55 -3.52 -23.12
CA LYS A 306 13.58 -4.31 -23.92
C LYS A 306 14.22 -5.13 -25.04
N GLU A 307 15.38 -4.72 -25.53
CA GLU A 307 16.13 -5.43 -26.59
C GLU A 307 17.18 -6.40 -26.05
N ILE A 308 17.41 -6.42 -24.72
CA ILE A 308 18.37 -7.33 -24.10
C ILE A 308 17.76 -8.73 -24.05
N LYS A 309 18.39 -9.67 -24.73
CA LYS A 309 18.00 -11.08 -24.68
C LYS A 309 18.32 -11.64 -23.29
N LEU A 310 17.30 -12.10 -22.58
CA LEU A 310 17.51 -12.91 -21.38
C LEU A 310 18.31 -14.16 -21.74
N THR A 311 19.42 -14.38 -21.04
CA THR A 311 20.15 -15.64 -21.13
C THR A 311 19.51 -16.67 -20.21
N LYS A 312 19.89 -17.95 -20.34
CA LYS A 312 19.49 -19.00 -19.37
C LYS A 312 19.94 -18.70 -17.93
N ALA A 313 20.93 -17.83 -17.73
CA ALA A 313 21.41 -17.39 -16.43
C ALA A 313 20.75 -16.11 -15.92
N GLY A 314 19.75 -15.57 -16.64
CA GLY A 314 19.15 -14.27 -16.36
C GLY A 314 19.85 -13.12 -17.10
N LEU A 315 19.73 -11.92 -16.56
CA LEU A 315 20.46 -10.73 -17.04
C LEU A 315 21.94 -10.85 -16.67
N ASP A 316 22.81 -10.31 -17.53
CA ASP A 316 24.24 -10.25 -17.23
C ASP A 316 24.56 -9.34 -16.03
N GLU A 317 25.74 -9.52 -15.45
CA GLU A 317 26.20 -8.77 -14.27
C GLU A 317 26.21 -7.26 -14.51
N ALA A 318 26.59 -6.82 -15.71
CA ALA A 318 26.62 -5.40 -16.06
C ALA A 318 25.20 -4.79 -16.09
N THR A 319 24.21 -5.56 -16.54
CA THR A 319 22.81 -5.15 -16.59
C THR A 319 22.19 -5.17 -15.19
N ASN A 320 22.51 -6.16 -14.36
CA ASN A 320 22.07 -6.18 -12.95
C ASN A 320 22.68 -5.02 -12.15
N ALA A 321 23.98 -4.74 -12.33
CA ALA A 321 24.64 -3.59 -11.72
C ALA A 321 24.02 -2.26 -12.16
N TRP A 322 23.63 -2.18 -13.44
CA TRP A 322 22.92 -1.02 -13.97
C TRP A 322 21.52 -0.86 -13.36
N ILE A 323 20.73 -1.93 -13.25
CA ILE A 323 19.42 -1.91 -12.59
C ILE A 323 19.55 -1.46 -11.13
N ALA A 324 20.58 -1.93 -10.41
CA ALA A 324 20.86 -1.47 -9.06
C ALA A 324 21.17 0.03 -8.99
N LYS A 325 21.96 0.56 -9.95
CA LYS A 325 22.21 2.01 -10.08
C LYS A 325 20.96 2.81 -10.39
N VAL A 326 20.08 2.31 -11.28
CA VAL A 326 18.77 2.90 -11.57
C VAL A 326 17.94 3.00 -10.30
N GLY A 327 17.84 1.90 -9.54
CA GLY A 327 17.14 1.87 -8.25
C GLY A 327 17.71 2.88 -7.25
N LYS A 328 19.04 2.99 -7.15
CA LYS A 328 19.71 3.99 -6.30
C LYS A 328 19.39 5.42 -6.73
N GLY A 329 19.52 5.73 -8.02
CA GLY A 329 19.27 7.07 -8.57
C GLY A 329 17.83 7.53 -8.38
N ILE A 330 16.85 6.66 -8.63
CA ILE A 330 15.42 6.97 -8.38
C ILE A 330 15.12 7.06 -6.89
N GLY A 331 15.66 6.14 -6.09
CA GLY A 331 15.50 6.16 -4.64
C GLY A 331 15.94 7.48 -4.05
N LEU A 332 17.00 8.09 -4.60
CA LEU A 332 17.45 9.43 -4.23
C LEU A 332 16.48 10.53 -4.63
N VAL A 333 15.87 10.48 -5.82
CA VAL A 333 14.82 11.43 -6.24
C VAL A 333 13.61 11.38 -5.31
N TRP A 334 13.20 10.18 -4.89
CA TRP A 334 12.10 9.98 -3.94
C TRP A 334 12.47 10.33 -2.50
N ALA A 335 13.75 10.28 -2.16
CA ALA A 335 14.30 10.68 -0.87
C ALA A 335 14.54 12.19 -0.75
N MET A 336 14.37 12.98 -1.82
CA MET A 336 14.59 14.42 -1.74
C MET A 336 13.53 15.08 -0.85
N PRO A 337 13.91 16.09 -0.03
CA PRO A 337 12.97 16.86 0.77
C PRO A 337 11.84 17.47 -0.07
N THR A 338 10.65 17.64 0.48
CA THR A 338 9.48 18.18 -0.24
C THR A 338 9.69 19.62 -0.74
N ASP A 339 10.54 20.40 -0.08
CA ASP A 339 10.92 21.76 -0.48
C ASP A 339 11.97 21.80 -1.61
N SER A 340 12.55 20.65 -1.98
CA SER A 340 13.56 20.57 -3.04
C SER A 340 12.98 20.60 -4.46
N THR A 341 11.67 20.42 -4.61
CA THR A 341 10.95 20.54 -5.91
C THR A 341 11.63 19.83 -7.10
N PRO A 342 11.98 18.53 -6.98
CA PRO A 342 12.63 17.81 -8.08
C PRO A 342 11.71 17.78 -9.30
N TYR A 343 12.26 18.11 -10.47
CA TYR A 343 11.49 18.17 -11.70
C TYR A 343 12.29 17.65 -12.88
N TYR A 344 11.71 16.69 -13.60
CA TYR A 344 12.30 16.07 -14.78
C TYR A 344 11.69 16.64 -16.06
N THR A 345 12.55 17.00 -17.01
CA THR A 345 12.21 17.61 -18.31
C THR A 345 12.93 16.95 -19.49
N GLY A 346 13.63 15.84 -19.27
CA GLY A 346 14.44 15.19 -20.31
C GLY A 346 13.66 14.46 -21.40
N LYS A 347 12.31 14.45 -21.35
CA LYS A 347 11.49 13.84 -22.40
C LYS A 347 11.78 14.50 -23.76
N GLY A 348 12.24 13.69 -24.72
CA GLY A 348 12.57 14.16 -26.08
C GLY A 348 13.89 14.91 -26.20
N VAL A 349 14.67 15.04 -25.12
CA VAL A 349 16.02 15.61 -25.15
C VAL A 349 17.02 14.53 -25.59
N GLN A 350 18.03 14.94 -26.36
CA GLN A 350 19.14 14.07 -26.78
C GLN A 350 20.46 14.46 -26.11
N LEU A 351 21.32 13.46 -25.94
CA LEU A 351 22.66 13.63 -25.41
C LEU A 351 23.46 14.62 -26.27
N GLY A 352 24.03 15.63 -25.62
CA GLY A 352 24.79 16.71 -26.26
C GLY A 352 24.01 18.01 -26.47
N GLN A 353 22.71 18.05 -26.18
CA GLN A 353 21.92 19.29 -26.18
C GLN A 353 22.18 20.13 -24.92
N ALA A 354 23.30 20.85 -24.92
CA ALA A 354 23.84 21.61 -23.77
C ALA A 354 22.94 22.76 -23.25
N ASP A 355 21.96 23.20 -24.05
CA ASP A 355 21.00 24.25 -23.73
C ASP A 355 19.65 23.71 -23.22
N ARG A 356 19.47 22.39 -23.22
CA ARG A 356 18.22 21.73 -22.82
C ARG A 356 18.36 21.16 -21.41
N PRO A 357 17.65 21.68 -20.39
CA PRO A 357 17.64 21.06 -19.07
C PRO A 357 16.91 19.70 -19.15
N ILE A 358 17.40 18.72 -18.39
CA ILE A 358 16.77 17.40 -18.27
C ILE A 358 16.28 17.11 -16.86
N PHE A 359 16.92 17.67 -15.84
CA PHE A 359 16.51 17.51 -14.45
C PHE A 359 16.92 18.73 -13.63
N ARG A 360 16.08 19.11 -12.67
CA ARG A 360 16.43 20.14 -11.69
C ARG A 360 15.95 19.79 -10.30
N TYR A 361 16.66 20.29 -9.31
CA TYR A 361 16.24 20.27 -7.91
C TYR A 361 16.81 21.49 -7.18
N ARG A 362 16.18 21.87 -6.09
CA ARG A 362 16.62 22.95 -5.22
C ARG A 362 17.19 22.35 -3.94
N PRO A 363 18.50 22.49 -3.67
CA PRO A 363 19.05 22.03 -2.40
C PRO A 363 18.37 22.73 -1.23
N GLN A 364 18.23 22.01 -0.11
CA GLN A 364 17.60 22.54 1.10
C GLN A 364 18.30 23.84 1.54
N GLY A 365 17.52 24.89 1.79
CA GLY A 365 18.03 26.21 2.18
C GLY A 365 18.70 27.02 1.06
N SER A 366 18.85 26.47 -0.16
CA SER A 366 19.39 27.23 -1.31
C SER A 366 18.36 28.20 -1.89
N LYS A 367 18.83 29.26 -2.55
CA LYS A 367 18.02 30.17 -3.38
C LYS A 367 18.09 29.83 -4.88
N THR A 368 19.08 29.04 -5.28
CA THR A 368 19.34 28.61 -6.67
C THR A 368 19.00 27.14 -6.86
N TYR A 369 18.75 26.76 -8.11
CA TYR A 369 18.51 25.39 -8.53
C TYR A 369 19.80 24.75 -9.04
N ARG A 370 19.97 23.46 -8.76
CA ARG A 370 20.92 22.59 -9.46
C ARG A 370 20.21 22.04 -10.70
N VAL A 371 20.79 22.27 -11.88
CA VAL A 371 20.19 21.90 -13.17
C VAL A 371 21.16 21.04 -13.96
N ILE A 372 20.73 19.82 -14.31
CA ILE A 372 21.44 18.91 -15.20
C ILE A 372 20.93 19.16 -16.63
N TYR A 373 21.84 19.36 -17.57
CA TYR A 373 21.57 19.63 -18.98
C TYR A 373 21.71 18.37 -19.86
N GLY A 374 21.25 18.44 -21.10
CA GLY A 374 21.28 17.36 -22.07
C GLY A 374 22.70 16.93 -22.48
N ASP A 375 23.72 17.74 -22.21
CA ASP A 375 25.13 17.36 -22.31
C ASP A 375 25.70 16.76 -21.01
N LEU A 376 24.84 16.52 -20.02
CA LEU A 376 25.15 16.03 -18.68
C LEU A 376 25.98 16.99 -17.81
N THR A 377 26.15 18.25 -18.24
CA THR A 377 26.74 19.28 -17.37
C THR A 377 25.75 19.68 -16.29
N VAL A 378 26.28 20.11 -15.14
CA VAL A 378 25.47 20.57 -14.01
C VAL A 378 25.82 22.00 -13.66
N LYS A 379 24.80 22.83 -13.50
CA LYS A 379 24.94 24.27 -13.23
C LYS A 379 24.05 24.72 -12.08
N ASP A 380 24.49 25.75 -11.39
CA ASP A 380 23.64 26.54 -10.51
C ASP A 380 22.89 27.58 -11.34
N GLU A 381 21.56 27.56 -11.27
CA GLU A 381 20.70 28.45 -12.05
C GLU A 381 19.74 29.20 -11.13
N GLU A 382 19.52 30.48 -11.39
CA GLU A 382 18.43 31.21 -10.75
C GLU A 382 17.08 30.75 -11.31
N PRO A 383 15.97 30.82 -10.52
CA PRO A 383 14.66 30.33 -10.97
C PRO A 383 14.18 30.91 -12.32
N GLY A 384 14.56 32.15 -12.63
CA GLY A 384 14.21 32.83 -13.89
C GLY A 384 15.13 32.54 -15.08
N GLN A 385 16.27 31.88 -14.85
CA GLN A 385 17.27 31.59 -15.88
C GLN A 385 17.17 30.17 -16.44
N ILE A 386 16.44 29.27 -15.75
CA ILE A 386 16.23 27.90 -16.21
C ILE A 386 15.39 27.91 -17.50
N PRO A 387 15.91 27.39 -18.63
CA PRO A 387 15.13 27.27 -19.86
C PRO A 387 13.85 26.45 -19.64
N LYS A 388 12.76 26.84 -20.30
CA LYS A 388 11.47 26.16 -20.18
C LYS A 388 11.36 24.88 -21.01
#